data_AF-A0A7X0VH70-F1
#
_entry.id   AF-A0A7X0VH70-F1
#
_cell.length_a   1.000
_cell.length_b   1.000
_cell.length_c   1.000
_cell.angle_alpha   90.00
_cell.angle_beta   90.00
_cell.angle_gamma   90.00
#
_symmetry.space_group_name_H-M   'P 1'
#
loop_
_entity.id
_entity.type
_entity.pdbx_description
1 polymer ?
#
loop_
_entity_poly.entity_id
_entity_poly.type
_entity_poly.pdbx_seq_one_letter_code
_entity_poly.pdbx_strand_id
1 'polypeptide(L)'
;MQSLLLNGVWDLANGRTGDRYEANVPGFVQKDLMAQGVLPNEYDTLFEPKIEWVEYDEWTYSRTFALDASMLAREAIELVVSGVDTYAEISVNGVVVGHTENMFIGYRFDIKGAAKAQNVLVVRIASPTETMKKKEKAFGAQLNLWNGISPRLFGRKAQYGYGWDWGARVATVGIHKPIRVEAFDVCRCGRLGYSITHLSDRKAIVNAALSVENATGAAVAAALTYRLYDGDRVAAERSEQAALMPGEGKYEASLEIAEPKRWYPAGHGEQPLYRLEVTVDAAGAQPIAASCTVGLREIKIVMPYDEQGRKFIIEVNGVPVLCKGINWIPLKLFPNLDTAEAYDTEIESIVAANMNMIRVWGGGTYENHDFFEACDRLGVMVWQDFMFACGDYPDDDAFSALVRQEADYVIAEFGAHPSIVLWCGNNENQVFVERSRAHRKHGYGEKLYFEVLADACAVDTLRPYWPSSPYSLTFDHTKLEGNYGDLHSWYVWGQVHPYEEYREVNGRFLSEFGMQSYPSNYVLNQVDPDADLRDPKFDAMQKAPNGIQRLFYYTVGDYRLPAAKEDFVYAN
;
A
#
# COMPACT_ATOMS: atom_id res chain seq x y z
N MET A 1 -3.68 -14.60 25.34
CA MET A 1 -2.72 -14.79 24.23
C MET A 1 -1.36 -14.26 24.64
N GLN A 2 -0.29 -14.98 24.34
CA GLN A 2 1.10 -14.53 24.52
C GLN A 2 1.71 -14.24 23.16
N SER A 3 2.54 -13.20 23.06
CA SER A 3 3.20 -12.81 21.82
C SER A 3 4.68 -12.50 22.06
N LEU A 4 5.54 -12.98 21.18
CA LEU A 4 6.98 -12.75 21.19
C LEU A 4 7.39 -12.08 19.87
N LEU A 5 7.83 -10.82 19.94
CA LEU A 5 8.32 -10.09 18.78
C LEU A 5 9.75 -10.51 18.43
N LEU A 6 10.01 -10.80 17.16
CA LEU A 6 11.32 -11.23 16.64
C LEU A 6 12.01 -10.11 15.83
N ASN A 7 11.69 -8.84 16.11
CA ASN A 7 12.36 -7.70 15.51
C ASN A 7 13.78 -7.50 16.08
N GLY A 8 14.60 -6.70 15.39
CA GLY A 8 15.98 -6.39 15.74
C GLY A 8 16.98 -7.09 14.81
N VAL A 9 18.14 -7.45 15.36
CA VAL A 9 19.26 -8.00 14.58
C VAL A 9 19.05 -9.48 14.25
N TRP A 10 19.39 -9.85 13.02
CA TRP A 10 19.37 -11.20 12.44
C TRP A 10 20.68 -11.47 11.72
N ASP A 11 21.04 -12.74 11.61
CA ASP A 11 22.12 -13.18 10.72
C ASP A 11 21.60 -13.17 9.27
N LEU A 12 22.39 -12.62 8.36
CA LEU A 12 22.12 -12.60 6.93
C LEU A 12 23.25 -13.29 6.17
N ALA A 13 22.90 -14.15 5.22
CA ALA A 13 23.86 -14.80 4.34
C ALA A 13 23.46 -14.63 2.87
N ASN A 14 24.45 -14.34 2.02
CA ASN A 14 24.27 -14.36 0.57
C ASN A 14 24.41 -15.80 0.06
N GLY A 15 23.37 -16.31 -0.63
CA GLY A 15 23.32 -17.69 -1.12
C GLY A 15 24.30 -17.99 -2.26
N ARG A 16 24.77 -16.98 -3.00
CA ARG A 16 25.72 -17.14 -4.12
C ARG A 16 27.17 -17.10 -3.65
N THR A 17 27.54 -16.15 -2.79
CA THR A 17 28.93 -15.93 -2.35
C THR A 17 29.26 -16.64 -1.04
N GLY A 18 28.25 -16.90 -0.19
CA GLY A 18 28.44 -17.43 1.15
C GLY A 18 28.83 -16.36 2.19
N ASP A 19 28.94 -15.09 1.78
CA ASP A 19 29.25 -13.98 2.67
C ASP A 19 28.16 -13.81 3.73
N ARG A 20 28.57 -13.33 4.91
CA ARG A 20 27.69 -13.12 6.06
C ARG A 20 27.70 -11.66 6.50
N TYR A 21 26.53 -11.20 6.89
CA TYR A 21 26.25 -9.84 7.31
C TYR A 21 25.30 -9.85 8.50
N GLU A 22 25.19 -8.72 9.18
CA GLU A 22 24.07 -8.48 10.09
C GLU A 22 22.92 -7.84 9.32
N ALA A 23 21.68 -8.15 9.69
CA ALA A 23 20.49 -7.52 9.11
C ALA A 23 19.50 -7.08 10.18
N ASN A 24 18.78 -5.99 9.90
CA ASN A 24 17.71 -5.51 10.77
C ASN A 24 16.36 -5.99 10.23
N VAL A 25 15.51 -6.49 11.14
CA VAL A 25 14.12 -6.85 10.85
C VAL A 25 13.20 -5.99 11.73
N PRO A 26 12.26 -5.22 11.17
CA PRO A 26 11.98 -5.07 9.75
C PRO A 26 13.09 -4.31 8.99
N GLY A 27 13.34 -4.70 7.74
CA GLY A 27 14.39 -4.10 6.92
C GLY A 27 14.59 -4.75 5.56
N PHE A 28 15.60 -4.25 4.84
CA PHE A 28 15.97 -4.70 3.50
C PHE A 28 17.47 -4.95 3.42
N VAL A 29 17.86 -5.98 2.68
CA VAL A 29 19.25 -6.36 2.42
C VAL A 29 20.06 -5.15 1.95
N GLN A 30 19.56 -4.41 0.95
CA GLN A 30 20.27 -3.25 0.41
C GLN A 30 20.59 -2.22 1.49
N LYS A 31 19.60 -1.89 2.34
CA LYS A 31 19.76 -0.92 3.43
C LYS A 31 20.79 -1.39 4.46
N ASP A 32 20.75 -2.68 4.83
CA ASP A 32 21.69 -3.24 5.80
C ASP A 32 23.13 -3.28 5.25
N LEU A 33 23.30 -3.58 3.96
CA LEU A 33 24.61 -3.56 3.30
C LEU A 33 25.14 -2.13 3.10
N MET A 34 24.26 -1.14 2.85
CA MET A 34 24.61 0.28 2.83
C MET A 34 25.11 0.74 4.21
N ALA A 35 24.40 0.38 5.29
CA ALA A 35 24.78 0.71 6.66
C ALA A 35 26.12 0.10 7.09
N GLN A 36 26.48 -1.05 6.53
CA GLN A 36 27.76 -1.74 6.75
C GLN A 36 28.88 -1.29 5.78
N GLY A 37 28.61 -0.35 4.87
CA GLY A 37 29.58 0.17 3.89
C GLY A 37 29.96 -0.83 2.79
N VAL A 38 29.18 -1.91 2.62
CA VAL A 38 29.34 -2.89 1.53
C VAL A 38 28.79 -2.34 0.22
N LEU A 39 27.66 -1.62 0.32
CA LEU A 39 27.08 -0.86 -0.79
C LEU A 39 27.31 0.65 -0.57
N PRO A 40 27.43 1.43 -1.65
CA PRO A 40 27.42 2.89 -1.56
C PRO A 40 26.11 3.39 -0.92
N ASN A 41 26.17 4.51 -0.21
CA ASN A 41 24.98 5.15 0.36
C ASN A 41 24.12 5.83 -0.73
N GLU A 42 22.94 6.29 -0.34
CA GLU A 42 21.94 6.93 -1.21
C GLU A 42 22.38 8.28 -1.82
N TYR A 43 23.45 8.91 -1.32
CA TYR A 43 23.99 10.16 -1.85
C TYR A 43 25.06 9.94 -2.94
N ASP A 44 25.59 8.72 -3.08
CA ASP A 44 26.37 8.34 -4.27
C ASP A 44 25.40 8.02 -5.41
N THR A 45 24.96 9.04 -6.14
CA THR A 45 23.92 8.92 -7.17
C THR A 45 24.28 7.99 -8.35
N LEU A 46 25.54 7.57 -8.44
CA LEU A 46 26.03 6.56 -9.41
C LEU A 46 25.96 5.13 -8.85
N PHE A 47 25.14 4.90 -7.81
CA PHE A 47 25.05 3.63 -7.10
C PHE A 47 24.33 2.50 -7.84
N GLU A 48 23.40 2.79 -8.75
CA GLU A 48 22.50 1.77 -9.33
C GLU A 48 23.25 0.54 -9.89
N PRO A 49 24.29 0.69 -10.74
CA PRO A 49 25.01 -0.48 -11.26
C PRO A 49 25.78 -1.25 -10.17
N LYS A 50 26.09 -0.60 -9.05
CA LYS A 50 26.84 -1.19 -7.92
C LYS A 50 25.94 -2.00 -6.98
N ILE A 51 24.63 -1.76 -7.00
CA ILE A 51 23.66 -2.46 -6.15
C ILE A 51 22.84 -3.52 -6.91
N GLU A 52 22.80 -3.47 -8.24
CA GLU A 52 21.92 -4.33 -9.06
C GLU A 52 22.12 -5.82 -8.78
N TRP A 53 23.33 -6.26 -8.46
CA TRP A 53 23.59 -7.69 -8.18
C TRP A 53 22.74 -8.25 -7.01
N VAL A 54 22.27 -7.41 -6.08
CA VAL A 54 21.51 -7.85 -4.90
C VAL A 54 20.16 -8.47 -5.29
N GLU A 55 19.49 -7.95 -6.33
CA GLU A 55 18.16 -8.45 -6.77
C GLU A 55 18.26 -9.82 -7.47
N TYR A 56 19.47 -10.20 -7.90
CA TYR A 56 19.76 -11.44 -8.61
C TYR A 56 20.19 -12.59 -7.70
N ASP A 57 20.57 -12.27 -6.47
CA ASP A 57 21.04 -13.24 -5.49
C ASP A 57 19.91 -13.76 -4.59
N GLU A 58 20.13 -14.95 -4.03
CA GLU A 58 19.31 -15.50 -2.95
C GLU A 58 19.86 -15.03 -1.60
N TRP A 59 18.98 -14.77 -0.64
CA TRP A 59 19.35 -14.27 0.68
C TRP A 59 18.71 -15.11 1.78
N THR A 60 19.50 -15.52 2.76
CA THR A 60 19.03 -16.30 3.90
C THR A 60 19.13 -15.47 5.18
N TYR A 61 17.99 -15.17 5.79
CA TYR A 61 17.89 -14.61 7.12
C TYR A 61 17.78 -15.74 8.14
N SER A 62 18.49 -15.65 9.27
CA SER A 62 18.32 -16.59 10.38
C SER A 62 18.39 -15.92 11.74
N ARG A 63 17.62 -16.46 12.69
CA ARG A 63 17.61 -16.00 14.08
C ARG A 63 17.25 -17.10 15.05
N THR A 64 17.91 -17.08 16.21
CA THR A 64 17.51 -17.91 17.35
C THR A 64 16.49 -17.20 18.23
N PHE A 65 15.53 -17.95 18.77
CA PHE A 65 14.59 -17.43 19.76
C PHE A 65 14.18 -18.49 20.77
N ALA A 66 13.89 -18.04 21.99
CA ALA A 66 13.47 -18.91 23.07
C ALA A 66 11.96 -18.82 23.28
N LEU A 67 11.32 -19.95 23.51
CA LEU A 67 9.94 -20.02 23.99
C LEU A 67 9.95 -20.55 25.41
N ASP A 68 9.29 -19.84 26.33
CA ASP A 68 9.16 -20.32 27.69
C ASP A 68 8.19 -21.51 27.78
N ALA A 69 8.22 -22.20 28.93
CA ALA A 69 7.36 -23.36 29.16
C ALA A 69 5.86 -23.01 29.09
N SER A 70 5.48 -21.74 29.35
CA SER A 70 4.09 -21.29 29.30
C SER A 70 3.58 -21.11 27.87
N MET A 71 4.43 -20.64 26.94
CA MET A 71 4.12 -20.57 25.51
C MET A 71 4.08 -21.99 24.90
N LEU A 72 5.03 -22.85 25.27
CA LEU A 72 5.09 -24.23 24.76
C LEU A 72 3.92 -25.10 25.23
N ALA A 73 3.31 -24.77 26.37
CA ALA A 73 2.15 -25.47 26.89
C ALA A 73 0.82 -25.10 26.18
N ARG A 74 0.79 -24.00 25.40
CA ARG A 74 -0.42 -23.56 24.69
C ARG A 74 -0.82 -24.51 23.58
N GLU A 75 -2.11 -24.68 23.32
CA GLU A 75 -2.61 -25.59 22.28
C GLU A 75 -2.15 -25.18 20.87
N ALA A 76 -2.17 -23.88 20.57
CA ALA A 76 -1.72 -23.32 19.29
C ALA A 76 -0.48 -22.44 19.47
N ILE A 77 0.47 -22.57 18.55
CA ILE A 77 1.64 -21.69 18.42
C ILE A 77 1.79 -21.35 16.94
N GLU A 78 1.57 -20.10 16.59
CA GLU A 78 1.66 -19.61 15.22
C GLU A 78 2.87 -18.69 15.04
N LEU A 79 3.56 -18.82 13.92
CA LEU A 79 4.48 -17.81 13.40
C LEU A 79 3.68 -16.83 12.55
N VAL A 80 3.70 -15.55 12.93
CA VAL A 80 3.07 -14.46 12.19
C VAL A 80 4.14 -13.67 11.46
N VAL A 81 4.05 -13.67 10.14
CA VAL A 81 4.99 -13.01 9.22
C VAL A 81 4.23 -11.87 8.57
N SER A 82 4.40 -10.64 9.06
CA SER A 82 3.58 -9.51 8.60
C SER A 82 3.95 -8.99 7.21
N GLY A 83 5.09 -9.38 6.65
CA GLY A 83 5.45 -9.08 5.26
C GLY A 83 6.90 -9.45 4.92
N VAL A 84 7.06 -10.10 3.78
CA VAL A 84 8.36 -10.51 3.20
C VAL A 84 8.38 -10.11 1.74
N ASP A 85 9.53 -9.63 1.28
CA ASP A 85 9.77 -9.17 -0.09
C ASP A 85 10.70 -10.13 -0.82
N THR A 86 10.21 -11.11 -1.58
CA THR A 86 8.80 -11.44 -1.83
C THR A 86 8.59 -12.96 -1.79
N TYR A 87 9.41 -13.71 -2.53
CA TYR A 87 9.34 -15.16 -2.64
C TYR A 87 10.21 -15.81 -1.57
N ALA A 88 9.61 -16.41 -0.55
CA ALA A 88 10.37 -16.99 0.54
C ALA A 88 9.92 -18.39 0.95
N GLU A 89 10.88 -19.21 1.36
CA GLU A 89 10.69 -20.46 2.12
C GLU A 89 10.99 -20.17 3.59
N ILE A 90 10.07 -20.57 4.48
CA ILE A 90 10.18 -20.31 5.91
C ILE A 90 10.28 -21.63 6.64
N SER A 91 11.29 -21.78 7.48
CA SER A 91 11.50 -22.99 8.28
C SER A 91 11.83 -22.71 9.74
N VAL A 92 11.31 -23.57 10.61
CA VAL A 92 11.59 -23.56 12.06
C VAL A 92 12.24 -24.88 12.42
N ASN A 93 13.43 -24.83 13.03
CA ASN A 93 14.19 -26.01 13.43
C ASN A 93 14.44 -27.01 12.29
N GLY A 94 14.61 -26.51 11.06
CA GLY A 94 14.82 -27.31 9.86
C GLY A 94 13.55 -27.89 9.22
N VAL A 95 12.37 -27.63 9.79
CA VAL A 95 11.07 -28.01 9.21
C VAL A 95 10.50 -26.82 8.45
N VAL A 96 10.22 -26.99 7.16
CA VAL A 96 9.53 -25.96 6.36
C VAL A 96 8.10 -25.82 6.85
N VAL A 97 7.72 -24.62 7.29
CA VAL A 97 6.39 -24.30 7.84
C VAL A 97 5.51 -23.54 6.84
N GLY A 98 6.10 -22.95 5.80
CA GLY A 98 5.34 -22.23 4.79
C GLY A 98 6.17 -21.52 3.74
N HIS A 99 5.47 -20.88 2.80
CA HIS A 99 6.04 -20.09 1.71
C HIS A 99 5.31 -18.77 1.55
N THR A 100 5.99 -17.76 1.01
CA THR A 100 5.40 -16.47 0.62
C THR A 100 5.64 -16.21 -0.86
N GLU A 101 4.73 -15.48 -1.51
CA GLU A 101 4.92 -15.04 -2.91
C GLU A 101 4.33 -13.65 -3.21
N ASN A 102 3.88 -12.93 -2.19
CA ASN A 102 3.26 -11.62 -2.30
C ASN A 102 3.79 -10.69 -1.20
N MET A 103 4.38 -9.56 -1.62
CA MET A 103 4.96 -8.54 -0.75
C MET A 103 3.91 -7.84 0.12
N PHE A 104 2.66 -7.79 -0.32
CA PHE A 104 1.63 -6.89 0.22
C PHE A 104 0.76 -7.51 1.31
N ILE A 105 0.93 -8.81 1.59
CA ILE A 105 0.13 -9.53 2.58
C ILE A 105 0.98 -10.14 3.69
N GLY A 106 0.36 -10.34 4.84
CA GLY A 106 0.89 -11.10 5.96
C GLY A 106 0.45 -12.56 5.90
N TYR A 107 1.25 -13.43 6.53
CA TYR A 107 1.05 -14.87 6.59
C TYR A 107 1.08 -15.37 8.04
N ARG A 108 0.34 -16.44 8.30
CA ARG A 108 0.34 -17.16 9.59
C ARG A 108 0.61 -18.63 9.33
N PHE A 109 1.53 -19.21 10.08
CA PHE A 109 1.91 -20.62 9.96
C PHE A 109 1.84 -21.29 11.33
N ASP A 110 1.18 -22.44 11.43
CA ASP A 110 1.26 -23.27 12.64
C ASP A 110 2.66 -23.85 12.78
N ILE A 111 3.30 -23.59 13.93
CA ILE A 111 4.62 -24.08 14.28
C ILE A 111 4.62 -24.96 15.53
N LYS A 112 3.45 -25.28 16.11
CA LYS A 112 3.34 -26.04 17.37
C LYS A 112 4.13 -27.35 17.33
N GLY A 113 4.06 -28.08 16.22
CA GLY A 113 4.77 -29.35 16.03
C GLY A 113 6.29 -29.22 15.86
N ALA A 114 6.78 -28.05 15.44
CA ALA A 114 8.20 -27.78 15.22
C ALA A 114 8.86 -27.04 16.39
N ALA A 115 8.07 -26.33 17.20
CA ALA A 115 8.52 -25.45 18.27
C ALA A 115 9.18 -26.22 19.44
N LYS A 116 10.25 -25.64 19.97
CA LYS A 116 11.08 -26.13 21.09
C LYS A 116 11.34 -24.99 22.08
N ALA A 117 12.02 -25.27 23.19
CA ALA A 117 12.44 -24.22 24.13
C ALA A 117 13.46 -23.25 23.52
N GLN A 118 14.32 -23.75 22.64
CA GLN A 118 15.26 -22.98 21.83
C GLN A 118 15.02 -23.32 20.37
N ASN A 119 14.83 -22.29 19.55
CA ASN A 119 14.43 -22.44 18.15
C ASN A 119 15.38 -21.69 17.23
N VAL A 120 15.49 -22.18 16.01
CA VAL A 120 16.11 -21.48 14.89
C VAL A 120 15.03 -21.23 13.85
N LEU A 121 14.79 -19.96 13.52
CA LEU A 121 13.98 -19.53 12.39
C LEU A 121 14.91 -19.20 11.22
N VAL A 122 14.59 -19.72 10.05
CA VAL A 122 15.29 -19.43 8.79
C VAL A 122 14.25 -18.99 7.75
N VAL A 123 14.52 -17.85 7.10
CA VAL A 123 13.75 -17.31 5.99
C VAL A 123 14.67 -17.19 4.79
N ARG A 124 14.46 -18.04 3.79
CA ARG A 124 15.23 -18.01 2.53
C ARG A 124 14.42 -17.27 1.48
N ILE A 125 14.94 -16.14 1.03
CA ILE A 125 14.31 -15.29 0.02
C ILE A 125 15.00 -15.50 -1.31
N ALA A 126 14.26 -16.05 -2.28
CA ALA A 126 14.74 -16.25 -3.64
C ALA A 126 14.87 -14.92 -4.38
N SER A 127 15.75 -14.87 -5.40
CA SER A 127 15.88 -13.69 -6.26
C SER A 127 14.51 -13.32 -6.87
N PRO A 128 13.99 -12.11 -6.61
CA PRO A 128 12.72 -11.68 -7.18
C PRO A 128 12.81 -11.57 -8.71
N THR A 129 13.90 -11.02 -9.23
CA THR A 129 14.08 -10.82 -10.67
C THR A 129 14.18 -12.14 -11.42
N GLU A 130 15.01 -13.09 -10.98
CA GLU A 130 15.12 -14.40 -11.65
C GLU A 130 13.84 -15.23 -11.52
N THR A 131 13.13 -15.12 -10.40
CA THR A 131 11.84 -15.79 -10.22
C THR A 131 10.81 -15.26 -11.22
N MET A 132 10.68 -13.94 -11.37
CA MET A 132 9.73 -13.36 -12.30
C MET A 132 10.13 -13.55 -13.78
N LYS A 133 11.43 -13.54 -14.11
CA LYS A 133 11.91 -13.93 -15.46
C LYS A 133 11.47 -15.35 -15.81
N LYS A 134 11.51 -16.29 -14.85
CA LYS A 134 11.01 -17.65 -15.05
C LYS A 134 9.49 -17.66 -15.27
N LYS A 135 8.72 -16.86 -14.53
CA LYS A 135 7.27 -16.71 -14.72
C LYS A 135 6.94 -16.13 -16.10
N GLU A 136 7.62 -15.08 -16.53
CA GLU A 136 7.48 -14.52 -17.88
C GLU A 136 7.80 -15.54 -18.98
N LYS A 137 8.91 -16.27 -18.84
CA LYS A 137 9.27 -17.33 -19.78
C LYS A 137 8.21 -18.44 -19.84
N ALA A 138 7.61 -18.79 -18.71
CA ALA A 138 6.54 -19.78 -18.64
C ALA A 138 5.23 -19.28 -19.28
N PHE A 139 4.94 -17.98 -19.15
CA PHE A 139 3.84 -17.32 -19.85
C PHE A 139 4.04 -17.31 -21.37
N GLY A 140 5.30 -17.23 -21.82
CA GLY A 140 5.69 -17.44 -23.22
C GLY A 140 5.62 -16.19 -24.10
N ALA A 141 5.40 -15.01 -23.51
CA ALA A 141 5.43 -13.73 -24.20
C ALA A 141 5.87 -12.60 -23.26
N GLN A 142 6.59 -11.62 -23.81
CA GLN A 142 6.88 -10.37 -23.10
C GLN A 142 5.60 -9.51 -23.05
N LEU A 143 5.37 -8.86 -21.91
CA LEU A 143 4.22 -7.98 -21.70
C LEU A 143 4.62 -6.51 -21.94
N ASN A 144 3.68 -5.67 -22.37
CA ASN A 144 3.98 -4.25 -22.59
C ASN A 144 3.99 -3.51 -21.26
N LEU A 145 4.87 -2.53 -21.16
CA LEU A 145 5.02 -1.68 -19.98
C LEU A 145 5.58 -0.33 -20.36
N TRP A 146 5.41 0.65 -19.48
CA TRP A 146 6.02 1.97 -19.61
C TRP A 146 7.46 2.01 -19.07
N ASN A 147 7.63 1.74 -17.78
CA ASN A 147 8.92 1.82 -17.08
C ASN A 147 9.40 0.47 -16.54
N GLY A 148 10.71 0.31 -16.36
CA GLY A 148 11.35 -0.86 -15.74
C GLY A 148 11.57 -2.05 -16.68
N ILE A 149 11.58 -3.26 -16.12
CA ILE A 149 11.77 -4.51 -16.87
C ILE A 149 10.46 -5.31 -16.95
N SER A 150 10.17 -5.93 -18.10
CA SER A 150 8.92 -6.71 -18.30
C SER A 150 8.62 -7.77 -17.22
N PRO A 151 9.61 -8.52 -16.68
CA PRO A 151 9.38 -9.44 -15.56
C PRO A 151 8.63 -8.85 -14.36
N ARG A 152 8.74 -7.54 -14.06
CA ARG A 152 8.08 -6.94 -12.88
C ARG A 152 6.57 -7.15 -12.82
N LEU A 153 5.95 -7.37 -13.98
CA LEU A 153 4.51 -7.56 -14.16
C LEU A 153 4.02 -8.93 -13.65
N PHE A 154 4.92 -9.89 -13.47
CA PHE A 154 4.61 -11.28 -13.12
C PHE A 154 4.65 -11.58 -11.61
N GLY A 155 4.83 -10.56 -10.78
CA GLY A 155 4.91 -10.70 -9.33
C GLY A 155 4.14 -9.62 -8.58
N ARG A 156 3.74 -9.93 -7.35
CA ARG A 156 3.11 -9.00 -6.42
C ARG A 156 4.18 -8.40 -5.50
N LYS A 157 4.84 -7.37 -6.04
CA LYS A 157 5.92 -6.60 -5.43
C LYS A 157 5.79 -5.13 -5.84
N ALA A 158 6.31 -4.22 -5.03
CA ALA A 158 6.35 -2.80 -5.34
C ALA A 158 6.99 -2.55 -6.74
N GLN A 159 6.25 -1.89 -7.61
CA GLN A 159 6.62 -1.77 -9.04
C GLN A 159 7.75 -0.77 -9.26
N TYR A 160 7.76 0.33 -8.50
CA TYR A 160 8.76 1.39 -8.60
C TYR A 160 10.19 0.91 -8.32
N GLY A 161 10.37 -0.17 -7.55
CA GLY A 161 11.69 -0.74 -7.26
C GLY A 161 12.43 -1.22 -8.50
N TYR A 162 11.75 -1.48 -9.61
CA TYR A 162 12.37 -1.82 -10.90
C TYR A 162 12.81 -0.59 -11.72
N GLY A 163 12.80 0.59 -11.11
CA GLY A 163 13.07 1.87 -11.74
C GLY A 163 11.78 2.52 -12.25
N TRP A 164 11.68 3.83 -12.08
CA TRP A 164 10.57 4.64 -12.57
C TRP A 164 11.10 5.97 -13.13
N ASP A 165 10.26 6.75 -13.81
CA ASP A 165 10.65 8.05 -14.38
C ASP A 165 10.97 9.15 -13.34
N TRP A 166 10.89 8.82 -12.06
CA TRP A 166 11.33 9.64 -10.92
C TRP A 166 12.20 8.89 -9.91
N GLY A 167 12.39 7.57 -10.07
CA GLY A 167 12.92 6.70 -9.03
C GLY A 167 14.03 5.78 -9.52
N ALA A 168 15.05 5.60 -8.68
CA ALA A 168 16.16 4.71 -8.98
C ALA A 168 15.71 3.23 -9.03
N ARG A 169 16.42 2.40 -9.81
CA ARG A 169 16.20 0.94 -9.79
C ARG A 169 16.83 0.33 -8.54
N VAL A 170 15.98 0.08 -7.55
CA VAL A 170 16.31 -0.60 -6.29
C VAL A 170 15.27 -1.68 -6.03
N ALA A 171 15.43 -2.84 -6.68
CA ALA A 171 14.53 -3.97 -6.46
C ALA A 171 14.86 -4.61 -5.11
N THR A 172 14.21 -4.10 -4.07
CA THR A 172 14.44 -4.47 -2.67
C THR A 172 14.28 -5.97 -2.42
N VAL A 173 15.02 -6.50 -1.44
CA VAL A 173 14.87 -7.87 -0.92
C VAL A 173 14.92 -7.78 0.60
N GLY A 174 14.02 -8.46 1.32
CA GLY A 174 14.09 -8.48 2.78
C GLY A 174 12.79 -8.83 3.50
N ILE A 175 12.84 -8.72 4.82
CA ILE A 175 11.69 -8.90 5.71
C ILE A 175 11.22 -7.51 6.11
N HIS A 176 10.34 -6.90 5.31
CA HIS A 176 9.99 -5.47 5.42
C HIS A 176 9.01 -5.13 6.53
N LYS A 177 8.38 -6.15 7.15
CA LYS A 177 7.43 -6.00 8.26
C LYS A 177 7.75 -6.96 9.40
N PRO A 178 7.21 -6.74 10.61
CA PRO A 178 7.54 -7.53 11.79
C PRO A 178 7.30 -9.04 11.65
N ILE A 179 8.10 -9.84 12.35
CA ILE A 179 7.83 -11.26 12.60
C ILE A 179 7.58 -11.44 14.10
N ARG A 180 6.59 -12.26 14.45
CA ARG A 180 6.29 -12.61 15.85
C ARG A 180 5.79 -14.04 15.98
N VAL A 181 5.91 -14.60 17.18
CA VAL A 181 5.28 -15.87 17.57
C VAL A 181 4.10 -15.57 18.48
N GLU A 182 2.92 -16.06 18.14
CA GLU A 182 1.72 -15.95 18.96
C GLU A 182 1.33 -17.34 19.50
N ALA A 183 1.06 -17.43 20.80
CA ALA A 183 0.66 -18.67 21.45
C ALA A 183 -0.64 -18.48 22.25
N PHE A 184 -1.60 -19.38 22.06
CA PHE A 184 -2.94 -19.31 22.65
C PHE A 184 -3.59 -20.69 22.78
N ASP A 185 -4.56 -20.84 23.69
CA ASP A 185 -5.18 -22.15 23.98
C ASP A 185 -6.47 -22.39 23.18
N VAL A 186 -7.36 -21.40 23.15
CA VAL A 186 -8.72 -21.59 22.64
C VAL A 186 -8.93 -20.79 21.37
N CYS A 187 -8.82 -19.47 21.47
CA CYS A 187 -9.11 -18.60 20.35
C CYS A 187 -8.18 -17.40 20.26
N ARG A 188 -8.15 -16.80 19.07
CA ARG A 188 -7.57 -15.48 18.80
C ARG A 188 -8.52 -14.64 17.96
N CYS A 189 -8.48 -13.33 18.17
CA CYS A 189 -9.17 -12.40 17.28
C CYS A 189 -8.40 -12.35 15.96
N GLY A 190 -9.12 -12.44 14.86
CA GLY A 190 -8.67 -11.97 13.57
C GLY A 190 -9.02 -10.50 13.40
N ARG A 191 -9.50 -10.13 12.22
CA ARG A 191 -9.73 -8.73 11.87
C ARG A 191 -11.09 -8.24 12.34
N LEU A 192 -11.12 -6.99 12.80
CA LEU A 192 -12.34 -6.27 13.16
C LEU A 192 -12.60 -5.17 12.12
N GLY A 193 -13.72 -5.31 11.41
CA GLY A 193 -14.23 -4.30 10.49
C GLY A 193 -15.61 -3.80 10.90
N TYR A 194 -16.11 -2.82 10.15
CA TYR A 194 -17.47 -2.34 10.31
C TYR A 194 -18.10 -1.94 8.98
N SER A 195 -19.43 -1.90 8.94
CA SER A 195 -20.20 -1.23 7.91
C SER A 195 -21.20 -0.26 8.52
N ILE A 196 -21.71 0.69 7.74
CA ILE A 196 -22.75 1.62 8.16
C ILE A 196 -23.98 1.39 7.29
N THR A 197 -25.06 0.89 7.88
CA THR A 197 -26.33 0.65 7.15
C THR A 197 -27.30 1.82 7.22
N HIS A 198 -27.09 2.74 8.16
CA HIS A 198 -27.86 3.97 8.27
C HIS A 198 -27.01 5.07 8.89
N LEU A 199 -27.05 6.27 8.29
CA LEU A 199 -26.42 7.47 8.83
C LEU A 199 -27.33 8.69 8.56
N SER A 200 -27.75 9.37 9.62
CA SER A 200 -28.49 10.63 9.60
C SER A 200 -28.07 11.49 10.77
N ASP A 201 -28.55 12.74 10.87
CA ASP A 201 -28.18 13.64 11.99
C ASP A 201 -28.73 13.13 13.33
N ARG A 202 -29.75 12.26 13.27
CA ARG A 202 -30.42 11.73 14.46
C ARG A 202 -29.93 10.34 14.87
N LYS A 203 -29.38 9.58 13.94
CA LYS A 203 -29.11 8.15 14.15
C LYS A 203 -28.02 7.62 13.22
N ALA A 204 -27.14 6.78 13.76
CA ALA A 204 -26.28 5.88 13.00
C ALA A 204 -26.50 4.42 13.42
N ILE A 205 -26.37 3.50 12.48
CA ILE A 205 -26.30 2.04 12.74
C ILE A 205 -24.95 1.55 12.22
N VAL A 206 -24.06 1.18 13.14
CA VAL A 206 -22.73 0.62 12.86
C VAL A 206 -22.81 -0.89 13.06
N ASN A 207 -22.50 -1.67 12.03
CA ASN A 207 -22.48 -3.13 12.11
C ASN A 207 -21.02 -3.58 12.25
N ALA A 208 -20.66 -3.99 13.46
CA ALA A 208 -19.36 -4.56 13.75
C ALA A 208 -19.28 -5.98 13.19
N ALA A 209 -18.11 -6.35 12.66
CA ALA A 209 -17.82 -7.69 12.16
C ALA A 209 -16.41 -8.11 12.61
N LEU A 210 -16.34 -9.11 13.48
CA LEU A 210 -15.09 -9.68 13.98
C LEU A 210 -14.89 -11.09 13.42
N SER A 211 -13.71 -11.38 12.87
CA SER A 211 -13.30 -12.79 12.69
C SER A 211 -12.63 -13.32 13.95
N VAL A 212 -12.94 -14.55 14.33
CA VAL A 212 -12.35 -15.25 15.49
C VAL A 212 -11.93 -16.64 15.04
N GLU A 213 -10.66 -16.96 15.25
CA GLU A 213 -10.13 -18.31 15.06
C GLU A 213 -10.32 -19.11 16.34
N ASN A 214 -10.97 -20.26 16.27
CA ASN A 214 -11.01 -21.25 17.34
C ASN A 214 -10.08 -22.43 17.00
N ALA A 215 -8.98 -22.55 17.73
CA ALA A 215 -8.00 -23.61 17.53
C ALA A 215 -8.41 -24.97 18.10
N THR A 216 -9.53 -25.03 18.85
CA THR A 216 -10.01 -26.30 19.43
C THR A 216 -10.78 -27.12 18.39
N GLY A 217 -10.81 -28.44 18.57
CA GLY A 217 -11.57 -29.35 17.71
C GLY A 217 -13.10 -29.36 17.94
N ALA A 218 -13.62 -28.46 18.78
CA ALA A 218 -15.03 -28.42 19.17
C ALA A 218 -15.57 -26.99 19.28
N ALA A 219 -16.89 -26.83 19.27
CA ALA A 219 -17.49 -25.54 19.50
C ALA A 219 -17.27 -25.09 20.96
N VAL A 220 -16.91 -23.81 21.16
CA VAL A 220 -16.67 -23.24 22.49
C VAL A 220 -17.66 -22.12 22.77
N ALA A 221 -18.34 -22.17 23.92
CA ALA A 221 -19.23 -21.09 24.32
C ALA A 221 -18.44 -19.81 24.63
N ALA A 222 -18.91 -18.67 24.14
CA ALA A 222 -18.28 -17.38 24.37
C ALA A 222 -19.31 -16.26 24.56
N ALA A 223 -18.97 -15.26 25.38
CA ALA A 223 -19.66 -13.99 25.44
C ALA A 223 -18.89 -12.97 24.59
N LEU A 224 -19.57 -12.34 23.64
CA LEU A 224 -19.01 -11.25 22.85
C LEU A 224 -19.63 -9.94 23.30
N THR A 225 -18.78 -8.95 23.60
CA THR A 225 -19.20 -7.60 23.96
C THR A 225 -18.62 -6.61 22.97
N TYR A 226 -19.51 -5.95 22.22
CA TYR A 226 -19.21 -4.94 21.21
C TYR A 226 -19.46 -3.57 21.84
N ARG A 227 -18.45 -2.70 21.81
CA ARG A 227 -18.53 -1.34 22.33
C ARG A 227 -18.02 -0.36 21.31
N LEU A 228 -18.77 0.71 21.13
CA LEU A 228 -18.32 1.87 20.39
C LEU A 228 -18.08 3.03 21.35
N TYR A 229 -16.86 3.56 21.34
CA TYR A 229 -16.40 4.62 22.23
C TYR A 229 -16.28 5.97 21.51
N ASP A 230 -16.72 7.04 22.17
CA ASP A 230 -16.51 8.45 21.81
C ASP A 230 -15.58 9.05 22.89
N GLY A 231 -14.28 9.07 22.62
CA GLY A 231 -13.26 9.23 23.67
C GLY A 231 -13.36 8.07 24.67
N ASP A 232 -13.45 8.37 25.97
CA ASP A 232 -13.62 7.35 27.02
C ASP A 232 -15.08 6.94 27.25
N ARG A 233 -16.05 7.62 26.61
CA ARG A 233 -17.48 7.36 26.80
C ARG A 233 -17.94 6.22 25.89
N VAL A 234 -18.60 5.20 26.47
CA VAL A 234 -19.33 4.18 25.69
C VAL A 234 -20.56 4.83 25.04
N ALA A 235 -20.51 5.04 23.73
CA ALA A 235 -21.60 5.62 22.94
C ALA A 235 -22.68 4.58 22.59
N ALA A 236 -22.28 3.32 22.40
CA ALA A 236 -23.17 2.19 22.19
C ALA A 236 -22.51 0.90 22.69
N GLU A 237 -23.31 -0.03 23.21
CA GLU A 237 -22.86 -1.35 23.64
C GLU A 237 -23.89 -2.40 23.24
N ARG A 238 -23.40 -3.59 22.86
CA ARG A 238 -24.21 -4.79 22.72
C ARG A 238 -23.41 -6.00 23.21
N SER A 239 -24.07 -6.89 23.91
CA SER A 239 -23.48 -8.18 24.31
C SER A 239 -24.35 -9.32 23.83
N GLU A 240 -23.72 -10.41 23.39
CA GLU A 240 -24.41 -11.63 22.97
C GLU A 240 -23.62 -12.88 23.35
N GLN A 241 -24.34 -14.00 23.48
CA GLN A 241 -23.74 -15.31 23.65
C GLN A 241 -23.59 -15.96 22.28
N ALA A 242 -22.44 -16.55 22.01
CA ALA A 242 -22.14 -17.24 20.77
C ALA A 242 -21.46 -18.58 21.02
N ALA A 243 -21.47 -19.43 19.99
CA ALA A 243 -20.62 -20.61 19.91
C ALA A 243 -19.51 -20.34 18.90
N LEU A 244 -18.26 -20.37 19.36
CA LEU A 244 -17.07 -20.32 18.53
C LEU A 244 -16.91 -21.66 17.83
N MET A 245 -17.23 -21.75 16.54
CA MET A 245 -17.06 -22.98 15.77
C MET A 245 -15.57 -23.23 15.50
N PRO A 246 -15.10 -24.49 15.39
CA PRO A 246 -13.71 -24.78 15.04
C PRO A 246 -13.27 -24.07 13.74
N GLY A 247 -12.06 -23.53 13.74
CA GLY A 247 -11.53 -22.71 12.65
C GLY A 247 -11.97 -21.26 12.71
N GLU A 248 -11.87 -20.55 11.58
CA GLU A 248 -12.26 -19.14 11.47
C GLU A 248 -13.78 -18.99 11.36
N GLY A 249 -14.37 -18.21 12.27
CA GLY A 249 -15.77 -17.82 12.26
C GLY A 249 -15.95 -16.30 12.24
N LYS A 250 -17.04 -15.82 11.63
CA LYS A 250 -17.40 -14.40 11.59
C LYS A 250 -18.56 -14.12 12.56
N TYR A 251 -18.39 -13.10 13.39
CA TYR A 251 -19.36 -12.70 14.42
C TYR A 251 -19.73 -11.22 14.25
N GLU A 252 -21.02 -10.92 14.22
CA GLU A 252 -21.51 -9.61 13.83
C GLU A 252 -22.59 -9.07 14.77
N ALA A 253 -22.52 -7.77 15.07
CA ALA A 253 -23.52 -7.09 15.86
C ALA A 253 -23.73 -5.64 15.41
N SER A 254 -24.99 -5.21 15.39
CA SER A 254 -25.36 -3.83 15.13
C SER A 254 -25.39 -3.01 16.42
N LEU A 255 -24.74 -1.85 16.38
CA LEU A 255 -24.69 -0.83 17.42
C LEU A 255 -25.43 0.42 16.91
N GLU A 256 -26.37 0.90 17.69
CA GLU A 256 -27.15 2.10 17.39
C GLU A 256 -26.65 3.29 18.22
N ILE A 257 -26.45 4.43 17.56
CA ILE A 257 -26.00 5.67 18.18
C ILE A 257 -27.01 6.76 17.85
N ALA A 258 -27.47 7.49 18.86
CA ALA A 258 -28.25 8.71 18.67
C ALA A 258 -27.32 9.91 18.44
N GLU A 259 -27.75 10.84 17.59
CA GLU A 259 -27.04 12.09 17.30
C GLU A 259 -25.54 11.89 16.98
N PRO A 260 -25.21 11.08 15.96
CA PRO A 260 -23.84 10.74 15.64
C PRO A 260 -23.03 11.95 15.20
N LYS A 261 -21.78 12.05 15.68
CA LYS A 261 -20.80 13.01 15.16
C LYS A 261 -20.21 12.46 13.86
N ARG A 262 -20.36 13.18 12.75
CA ARG A 262 -19.87 12.72 11.44
C ARG A 262 -18.45 13.20 11.17
N TRP A 263 -17.65 12.33 10.55
CA TRP A 263 -16.31 12.66 10.07
C TRP A 263 -16.42 13.44 8.75
N TYR A 264 -15.68 14.54 8.66
CA TYR A 264 -15.56 15.37 7.45
C TYR A 264 -14.09 15.59 7.08
N PRO A 265 -13.79 15.81 5.79
CA PRO A 265 -12.44 16.16 5.37
C PRO A 265 -12.05 17.57 5.81
N ALA A 266 -10.75 17.85 5.76
CA ALA A 266 -10.17 19.14 6.09
C ALA A 266 -10.87 20.28 5.32
N GLY A 267 -11.23 21.33 6.06
CA GLY A 267 -11.97 22.48 5.54
C GLY A 267 -13.48 22.28 5.37
N HIS A 268 -14.05 21.11 5.72
CA HIS A 268 -15.48 20.82 5.57
C HIS A 268 -16.20 20.41 6.88
N GLY A 269 -15.47 20.38 8.00
CA GLY A 269 -16.01 20.05 9.32
C GLY A 269 -14.93 19.48 10.23
N GLU A 270 -15.36 18.92 11.36
CA GLU A 270 -14.50 18.22 12.33
C GLU A 270 -14.25 16.77 11.90
N GLN A 271 -13.25 16.13 12.53
CA GLN A 271 -12.84 14.75 12.28
C GLN A 271 -13.13 13.84 13.51
N PRO A 272 -14.37 13.69 13.99
CA PRO A 272 -14.69 12.78 15.09
C PRO A 272 -14.34 11.34 14.71
N LEU A 273 -13.52 10.72 15.56
CA LEU A 273 -13.11 9.32 15.47
C LEU A 273 -13.63 8.56 16.69
N TYR A 274 -14.46 7.55 16.44
CA TYR A 274 -14.89 6.60 17.46
C TYR A 274 -13.92 5.42 17.49
N ARG A 275 -13.88 4.69 18.61
CA ARG A 275 -13.16 3.40 18.71
C ARG A 275 -14.16 2.27 18.86
N LEU A 276 -14.22 1.37 17.89
CA LEU A 276 -14.97 0.12 18.00
C LEU A 276 -14.07 -0.93 18.64
N GLU A 277 -14.56 -1.60 19.68
CA GLU A 277 -13.86 -2.66 20.38
C GLU A 277 -14.79 -3.85 20.55
N VAL A 278 -14.28 -5.05 20.29
CA VAL A 278 -15.01 -6.30 20.53
C VAL A 278 -14.18 -7.17 21.44
N THR A 279 -14.71 -7.46 22.63
CA THR A 279 -14.12 -8.39 23.59
C THR A 279 -14.78 -9.76 23.42
N VAL A 280 -13.97 -10.83 23.40
CA VAL A 280 -14.41 -12.22 23.36
C VAL A 280 -13.97 -12.91 24.65
N ASP A 281 -14.95 -13.31 25.46
CA ASP A 281 -14.75 -14.10 26.67
C ASP A 281 -15.19 -15.55 26.41
N ALA A 282 -14.25 -16.38 25.99
CA ALA A 282 -14.48 -17.79 25.65
C ALA A 282 -14.24 -18.70 26.86
N ALA A 283 -15.12 -19.68 27.04
CA ALA A 283 -15.03 -20.63 28.14
C ALA A 283 -13.68 -21.35 28.16
N GLY A 284 -12.96 -21.25 29.28
CA GLY A 284 -11.63 -21.86 29.45
C GLY A 284 -10.47 -21.06 28.84
N ALA A 285 -10.72 -19.84 28.35
CA ALA A 285 -9.71 -18.94 27.80
C ALA A 285 -9.58 -17.65 28.63
N GLN A 286 -8.49 -16.91 28.42
CA GLN A 286 -8.42 -15.52 28.87
C GLN A 286 -9.18 -14.63 27.86
N PRO A 287 -9.88 -13.58 28.32
CA PRO A 287 -10.52 -12.62 27.42
C PRO A 287 -9.53 -12.03 26.44
N ILE A 288 -9.95 -11.92 25.19
CA ILE A 288 -9.20 -11.29 24.10
C ILE A 288 -10.04 -10.16 23.51
N ALA A 289 -9.39 -9.18 22.87
CA ALA A 289 -10.10 -8.09 22.22
C ALA A 289 -9.41 -7.67 20.92
N ALA A 290 -10.21 -7.12 20.03
CA ALA A 290 -9.75 -6.39 18.84
C ALA A 290 -10.43 -5.01 18.83
N SER A 291 -9.74 -4.03 18.25
CA SER A 291 -10.27 -2.68 18.10
C SER A 291 -9.92 -2.07 16.75
N CYS A 292 -10.80 -1.21 16.23
CA CYS A 292 -10.51 -0.39 15.07
C CYS A 292 -11.14 1.01 15.19
N THR A 293 -10.61 1.95 14.42
CA THR A 293 -11.11 3.32 14.32
C THR A 293 -12.37 3.34 13.46
N VAL A 294 -13.35 4.15 13.85
CA VAL A 294 -14.61 4.36 13.13
C VAL A 294 -14.82 5.84 12.90
N GLY A 295 -14.79 6.27 11.65
CA GLY A 295 -15.33 7.57 11.23
C GLY A 295 -16.69 7.39 10.59
N LEU A 296 -17.70 8.11 11.09
CA LEU A 296 -19.06 8.04 10.57
C LEU A 296 -19.22 9.00 9.40
N ARG A 297 -19.20 8.47 8.18
CA ARG A 297 -19.34 9.25 6.95
C ARG A 297 -19.95 8.45 5.82
N GLU A 298 -20.68 9.13 4.95
CA GLU A 298 -21.14 8.61 3.66
C GLU A 298 -20.27 9.17 2.55
N ILE A 299 -19.75 8.30 1.67
CA ILE A 299 -18.94 8.68 0.51
C ILE A 299 -19.67 8.27 -0.77
N LYS A 300 -19.77 9.20 -1.73
CA LYS A 300 -20.33 8.93 -3.06
C LYS A 300 -19.47 9.56 -4.16
N ILE A 301 -19.33 8.87 -5.28
CA ILE A 301 -18.93 9.49 -6.55
C ILE A 301 -20.20 9.73 -7.36
N VAL A 302 -20.54 11.01 -7.53
CA VAL A 302 -21.74 11.45 -8.23
C VAL A 302 -21.36 11.96 -9.61
N MET A 303 -21.99 11.37 -10.64
CA MET A 303 -21.66 11.61 -12.04
C MET A 303 -22.88 12.06 -12.87
N PRO A 304 -23.50 13.22 -12.55
CA PRO A 304 -24.61 13.77 -13.32
C PRO A 304 -24.16 14.20 -14.71
N TYR A 305 -25.07 14.14 -15.66
CA TYR A 305 -24.85 14.68 -17.01
C TYR A 305 -24.88 16.21 -17.01
N ASP A 306 -24.09 16.81 -17.89
CA ASP A 306 -24.20 18.21 -18.32
C ASP A 306 -23.87 18.34 -19.82
N GLU A 307 -23.66 19.57 -20.30
CA GLU A 307 -23.38 19.85 -21.71
C GLU A 307 -22.04 19.27 -22.22
N GLN A 308 -21.07 19.05 -21.33
CA GLN A 308 -19.76 18.50 -21.68
C GLN A 308 -19.74 16.96 -21.64
N GLY A 309 -20.47 16.36 -20.71
CA GLY A 309 -20.46 14.90 -20.53
C GLY A 309 -21.01 14.51 -19.16
N ARG A 310 -20.22 13.76 -18.37
CA ARG A 310 -20.58 13.40 -16.99
C ARG A 310 -19.59 14.01 -16.01
N LYS A 311 -20.07 14.66 -14.96
CA LYS A 311 -19.19 15.17 -13.90
C LYS A 311 -18.53 13.99 -13.16
N PHE A 312 -17.47 14.27 -12.43
CA PHE A 312 -16.90 13.36 -11.44
C PHE A 312 -16.79 14.14 -10.13
N ILE A 313 -17.74 13.94 -9.22
CA ILE A 313 -17.85 14.69 -7.98
C ILE A 313 -17.76 13.71 -6.81
N ILE A 314 -16.78 13.92 -5.93
CA ILE A 314 -16.74 13.22 -4.65
C ILE A 314 -17.61 14.01 -3.66
N GLU A 315 -18.62 13.36 -3.11
CA GLU A 315 -19.47 13.89 -2.04
C GLU A 315 -19.15 13.19 -0.73
N VAL A 316 -18.99 13.99 0.33
CA VAL A 316 -18.88 13.49 1.72
C VAL A 316 -20.09 13.98 2.49
N ASN A 317 -20.86 13.05 3.07
CA ASN A 317 -22.09 13.33 3.82
C ASN A 317 -23.11 14.16 3.01
N GLY A 318 -23.19 13.92 1.69
CA GLY A 318 -24.07 14.65 0.75
C GLY A 318 -23.59 16.05 0.36
N VAL A 319 -22.36 16.43 0.73
CA VAL A 319 -21.75 17.72 0.37
C VAL A 319 -20.66 17.47 -0.69
N PRO A 320 -20.76 18.10 -1.88
CA PRO A 320 -19.68 18.09 -2.86
C PRO A 320 -18.39 18.68 -2.31
N VAL A 321 -17.28 17.96 -2.48
CA VAL A 321 -15.95 18.40 -2.01
C VAL A 321 -15.07 18.77 -3.20
N LEU A 322 -14.55 20.00 -3.20
CA LEU A 322 -13.45 20.36 -4.08
C LEU A 322 -12.19 19.66 -3.58
N CYS A 323 -11.78 18.61 -4.29
CA CYS A 323 -10.60 17.83 -3.97
C CYS A 323 -9.35 18.60 -4.40
N LYS A 324 -8.45 18.87 -3.45
CA LYS A 324 -7.18 19.57 -3.65
C LYS A 324 -6.10 18.71 -3.04
N GLY A 325 -5.08 18.36 -3.80
CA GLY A 325 -4.19 17.30 -3.38
C GLY A 325 -2.99 17.05 -4.27
N ILE A 326 -2.34 15.93 -3.95
CA ILE A 326 -1.17 15.39 -4.65
C ILE A 326 -1.33 13.89 -4.88
N ASN A 327 -0.47 13.36 -5.76
CA ASN A 327 -0.21 11.93 -5.85
C ASN A 327 0.96 11.60 -4.92
N TRP A 328 0.73 10.67 -4.01
CA TRP A 328 1.70 10.17 -3.04
C TRP A 328 2.38 8.92 -3.58
N ILE A 329 3.70 8.96 -3.54
CA ILE A 329 4.61 7.84 -3.83
C ILE A 329 5.33 7.46 -2.52
N PRO A 330 5.99 6.29 -2.43
CA PRO A 330 6.71 5.91 -1.22
C PRO A 330 7.65 7.00 -0.73
N LEU A 331 7.54 7.36 0.56
CA LEU A 331 8.22 8.51 1.15
C LEU A 331 9.74 8.43 1.03
N LYS A 332 10.28 7.22 1.11
CA LYS A 332 11.71 6.93 0.99
C LYS A 332 11.95 5.77 0.04
N LEU A 333 13.23 5.63 -0.35
CA LEU A 333 13.71 4.55 -1.21
C LEU A 333 13.33 3.15 -0.68
N PHE A 334 13.34 2.98 0.64
CA PHE A 334 12.97 1.76 1.34
C PHE A 334 11.60 1.93 2.01
N PRO A 335 10.52 1.37 1.45
CA PRO A 335 9.17 1.67 1.86
C PRO A 335 8.81 0.97 3.18
N ASN A 336 7.76 1.44 3.86
CA ASN A 336 7.20 0.86 5.08
C ASN A 336 8.14 0.84 6.30
N LEU A 337 9.29 1.50 6.25
CA LEU A 337 10.20 1.69 7.39
C LEU A 337 10.09 3.10 8.01
N ASP A 338 9.17 3.90 7.52
CA ASP A 338 8.91 5.26 8.00
C ASP A 338 8.17 5.24 9.35
N THR A 339 8.48 6.24 10.18
CA THR A 339 7.92 6.35 11.54
C THR A 339 6.62 7.14 11.51
N ALA A 340 5.78 6.97 12.54
CA ALA A 340 4.56 7.74 12.71
C ALA A 340 4.83 9.26 12.68
N GLU A 341 5.92 9.72 13.30
CA GLU A 341 6.28 11.14 13.32
C GLU A 341 6.65 11.69 11.93
N ALA A 342 7.26 10.86 11.09
CA ALA A 342 7.56 11.24 9.72
C ALA A 342 6.27 11.41 8.90
N TYR A 343 5.32 10.48 9.04
CA TYR A 343 4.02 10.62 8.40
C TYR A 343 3.25 11.84 8.94
N ASP A 344 3.18 12.03 10.25
CA ASP A 344 2.51 13.19 10.85
C ASP A 344 3.05 14.51 10.27
N THR A 345 4.38 14.65 10.18
CA THR A 345 5.03 15.86 9.63
C THR A 345 4.60 16.14 8.19
N GLU A 346 4.57 15.11 7.34
CA GLU A 346 4.19 15.26 5.93
C GLU A 346 2.69 15.55 5.76
N ILE A 347 1.82 14.83 6.48
CA ILE A 347 0.37 15.05 6.41
C ILE A 347 -0.01 16.43 6.98
N GLU A 348 0.63 16.89 8.06
CA GLU A 348 0.46 18.25 8.58
C GLU A 348 0.86 19.30 7.53
N SER A 349 1.95 19.06 6.79
CA SER A 349 2.40 19.96 5.72
C SER A 349 1.40 20.02 4.56
N ILE A 350 0.79 18.88 4.20
CA ILE A 350 -0.27 18.78 3.20
C ILE A 350 -1.51 19.59 3.63
N VAL A 351 -1.93 19.47 4.89
CA VAL A 351 -3.05 20.27 5.43
C VAL A 351 -2.71 21.76 5.50
N ALA A 352 -1.47 22.11 5.89
CA ALA A 352 -0.98 23.48 5.90
C ALA A 352 -0.98 24.11 4.49
N ALA A 353 -0.76 23.30 3.44
CA ALA A 353 -0.92 23.68 2.04
C ALA A 353 -2.40 23.73 1.57
N ASN A 354 -3.36 23.64 2.49
CA ASN A 354 -4.81 23.63 2.25
C ASN A 354 -5.29 22.49 1.35
N MET A 355 -4.57 21.38 1.31
CA MET A 355 -4.99 20.15 0.63
C MET A 355 -5.92 19.34 1.53
N ASN A 356 -6.74 18.50 0.92
CA ASN A 356 -7.71 17.64 1.60
C ASN A 356 -7.82 16.24 0.98
N MET A 357 -6.99 15.92 -0.01
CA MET A 357 -6.95 14.61 -0.65
C MET A 357 -5.52 14.23 -1.03
N ILE A 358 -5.20 12.95 -0.87
CA ILE A 358 -4.00 12.30 -1.36
C ILE A 358 -4.43 11.10 -2.21
N ARG A 359 -3.78 10.89 -3.35
CA ARG A 359 -3.87 9.63 -4.08
C ARG A 359 -2.62 8.79 -3.81
N VAL A 360 -2.75 7.67 -3.12
CA VAL A 360 -1.67 6.68 -2.96
C VAL A 360 -1.55 5.90 -4.27
N TRP A 361 -0.49 6.20 -5.03
CA TRP A 361 -0.31 5.76 -6.41
C TRP A 361 0.05 4.27 -6.53
N GLY A 362 -0.54 3.60 -7.52
CA GLY A 362 -0.54 2.13 -7.65
C GLY A 362 0.77 1.43 -8.02
N GLY A 363 1.90 2.11 -8.20
CA GLY A 363 3.19 1.40 -8.37
C GLY A 363 4.08 1.42 -7.13
N GLY A 364 3.61 2.03 -6.03
CA GLY A 364 4.30 2.08 -4.74
C GLY A 364 3.99 0.86 -3.87
N THR A 365 3.60 1.12 -2.63
CA THR A 365 3.14 0.14 -1.64
C THR A 365 1.84 0.60 -0.99
N TYR A 366 1.07 -0.32 -0.40
CA TYR A 366 0.11 0.06 0.62
C TYR A 366 0.89 0.61 1.82
N GLU A 367 0.60 1.84 2.21
CA GLU A 367 1.30 2.53 3.29
C GLU A 367 1.05 1.90 4.68
N ASN A 368 1.83 2.34 5.67
CA ASN A 368 1.67 1.89 7.05
C ASN A 368 0.37 2.42 7.69
N HIS A 369 -0.13 1.75 8.74
CA HIS A 369 -1.28 2.25 9.50
C HIS A 369 -1.08 3.69 9.98
N ASP A 370 0.13 4.04 10.41
CA ASP A 370 0.46 5.38 10.88
C ASP A 370 0.14 6.48 9.85
N PHE A 371 0.33 6.20 8.55
CA PHE A 371 -0.04 7.12 7.46
C PHE A 371 -1.56 7.35 7.42
N PHE A 372 -2.34 6.26 7.44
CA PHE A 372 -3.79 6.35 7.38
C PHE A 372 -4.38 6.94 8.67
N GLU A 373 -3.78 6.66 9.82
CA GLU A 373 -4.18 7.27 11.10
C GLU A 373 -3.92 8.78 11.12
N ALA A 374 -2.79 9.24 10.57
CA ALA A 374 -2.54 10.68 10.39
C ALA A 374 -3.59 11.31 9.46
N CYS A 375 -3.90 10.66 8.34
CA CYS A 375 -4.95 11.11 7.41
C CYS A 375 -6.34 11.14 8.08
N ASP A 376 -6.68 10.13 8.88
CA ASP A 376 -7.94 10.04 9.63
C ASP A 376 -8.09 11.20 10.61
N ARG A 377 -7.04 11.49 11.39
CA ARG A 377 -7.02 12.56 12.39
C ARG A 377 -7.09 13.95 11.76
N LEU A 378 -6.36 14.15 10.67
CA LEU A 378 -6.16 15.46 10.04
C LEU A 378 -7.18 15.75 8.92
N GLY A 379 -8.06 14.80 8.61
CA GLY A 379 -9.14 15.01 7.64
C GLY A 379 -8.68 14.94 6.19
N VAL A 380 -7.58 14.25 5.91
CA VAL A 380 -7.07 14.08 4.54
C VAL A 380 -7.69 12.84 3.93
N MET A 381 -8.46 13.01 2.86
CA MET A 381 -9.06 11.89 2.13
C MET A 381 -7.99 11.12 1.36
N VAL A 382 -8.13 9.81 1.27
CA VAL A 382 -7.21 8.93 0.56
C VAL A 382 -7.96 8.23 -0.58
N TRP A 383 -7.50 8.49 -1.80
CA TRP A 383 -7.72 7.64 -2.97
C TRP A 383 -6.63 6.57 -2.95
N GLN A 384 -7.01 5.31 -2.76
CA GLN A 384 -6.08 4.20 -2.63
C GLN A 384 -6.12 3.31 -3.88
N ASP A 385 -5.05 3.35 -4.68
CA ASP A 385 -4.88 2.40 -5.78
C ASP A 385 -4.56 1.00 -5.21
N PHE A 386 -4.95 -0.06 -5.92
CA PHE A 386 -4.28 -1.37 -5.83
C PHE A 386 -2.93 -1.29 -6.54
N MET A 387 -1.97 -2.12 -6.12
CA MET A 387 -0.58 -1.98 -6.53
C MET A 387 -0.32 -2.52 -7.96
N PHE A 388 -0.91 -1.86 -8.95
CA PHE A 388 -0.72 -2.04 -10.38
C PHE A 388 -0.49 -0.69 -11.06
N ALA A 389 0.57 -0.60 -11.87
CA ALA A 389 0.85 0.61 -12.64
C ALA A 389 1.51 0.32 -14.00
N CYS A 390 1.06 1.09 -15.00
CA CYS A 390 1.62 1.27 -16.35
C CYS A 390 2.18 0.00 -17.00
N GLY A 391 1.34 -1.02 -17.17
CA GLY A 391 1.69 -2.23 -17.90
C GLY A 391 0.55 -3.23 -18.05
N ASP A 392 0.75 -4.16 -18.96
CA ASP A 392 -0.07 -5.37 -19.07
C ASP A 392 0.25 -6.31 -17.90
N TYR A 393 -0.77 -6.80 -17.18
CA TYR A 393 -0.56 -7.80 -16.12
C TYR A 393 -1.14 -9.15 -16.53
N PRO A 394 -0.56 -10.28 -16.09
CA PRO A 394 -1.19 -11.58 -16.21
C PRO A 394 -2.58 -11.56 -15.56
N ASP A 395 -3.54 -12.26 -16.14
CA ASP A 395 -4.92 -12.33 -15.66
C ASP A 395 -5.50 -13.76 -15.78
N ASP A 396 -4.61 -14.75 -15.85
CA ASP A 396 -4.98 -16.16 -15.69
C ASP A 396 -5.52 -16.44 -14.29
N ASP A 397 -6.11 -17.61 -14.08
CA ASP A 397 -6.79 -17.96 -12.83
C ASP A 397 -5.84 -17.98 -11.63
N ALA A 398 -4.57 -18.39 -11.81
CA ALA A 398 -3.61 -18.45 -10.71
C ALA A 398 -3.20 -17.03 -10.28
N PHE A 399 -2.90 -16.16 -11.24
CA PHE A 399 -2.59 -14.76 -10.92
C PHE A 399 -3.82 -14.02 -10.37
N SER A 400 -5.01 -14.28 -10.92
CA SER A 400 -6.28 -13.71 -10.43
C SER A 400 -6.55 -14.11 -8.97
N ALA A 401 -6.31 -15.38 -8.60
CA ALA A 401 -6.46 -15.85 -7.22
C ALA A 401 -5.47 -15.18 -6.27
N LEU A 402 -4.22 -14.98 -6.71
CA LEU A 402 -3.20 -14.26 -5.96
C LEU A 402 -3.60 -12.80 -5.70
N VAL A 403 -4.14 -12.13 -6.72
CA VAL A 403 -4.66 -10.75 -6.62
C VAL A 403 -5.91 -10.68 -5.75
N ARG A 404 -6.79 -11.67 -5.84
CA ARG A 404 -7.97 -11.76 -4.97
C ARG A 404 -7.59 -11.85 -3.49
N GLN A 405 -6.63 -12.73 -3.18
CA GLN A 405 -6.11 -12.88 -1.81
C GLN A 405 -5.53 -11.56 -1.28
N GLU A 406 -4.77 -10.84 -2.12
CA GLU A 406 -4.24 -9.52 -1.79
C GLU A 406 -5.36 -8.51 -1.51
N ALA A 407 -6.36 -8.45 -2.39
CA ALA A 407 -7.45 -7.50 -2.26
C ALA A 407 -8.28 -7.72 -1.00
N ASP A 408 -8.68 -8.99 -0.74
CA ASP A 408 -9.38 -9.35 0.49
C ASP A 408 -8.53 -9.02 1.73
N TYR A 409 -7.20 -9.22 1.67
CA TYR A 409 -6.30 -8.88 2.76
C TYR A 409 -6.25 -7.37 3.01
N VAL A 410 -6.01 -6.57 1.96
CA VAL A 410 -5.84 -5.11 2.02
C VAL A 410 -7.12 -4.43 2.49
N ILE A 411 -8.27 -4.83 1.95
CA ILE A 411 -9.58 -4.29 2.36
C ILE A 411 -9.84 -4.60 3.83
N ALA A 412 -9.57 -5.83 4.27
CA ALA A 412 -9.79 -6.20 5.66
C ALA A 412 -8.78 -5.54 6.62
N GLU A 413 -7.55 -5.28 6.17
CA GLU A 413 -6.50 -4.64 6.97
C GLU A 413 -6.76 -3.13 7.13
N PHE A 414 -6.99 -2.43 6.02
CA PHE A 414 -7.00 -0.97 5.99
C PHE A 414 -8.41 -0.37 5.87
N GLY A 415 -9.41 -1.17 5.52
CA GLY A 415 -10.77 -0.70 5.22
C GLY A 415 -11.52 -0.06 6.39
N ALA A 416 -11.01 -0.17 7.63
CA ALA A 416 -11.57 0.56 8.77
C ALA A 416 -11.21 2.06 8.76
N HIS A 417 -10.15 2.47 8.06
CA HIS A 417 -9.72 3.88 8.03
C HIS A 417 -10.78 4.76 7.34
N PRO A 418 -11.36 5.75 8.05
CA PRO A 418 -12.34 6.63 7.45
C PRO A 418 -11.79 7.55 6.37
N SER A 419 -10.49 7.86 6.40
CA SER A 419 -9.78 8.64 5.38
C SER A 419 -9.78 7.97 4.02
N ILE A 420 -9.76 6.63 3.93
CA ILE A 420 -9.90 5.93 2.65
C ILE A 420 -11.31 6.16 2.13
N VAL A 421 -11.43 6.94 1.05
CA VAL A 421 -12.70 7.32 0.42
C VAL A 421 -12.91 6.64 -0.92
N LEU A 422 -11.88 6.04 -1.51
CA LEU A 422 -11.97 5.41 -2.82
C LEU A 422 -10.92 4.30 -2.95
N TRP A 423 -11.35 3.14 -3.43
CA TRP A 423 -10.46 2.11 -3.97
C TRP A 423 -10.33 2.29 -5.49
N CYS A 424 -9.11 2.23 -6.02
CA CYS A 424 -8.88 2.29 -7.46
C CYS A 424 -8.10 1.07 -7.97
N GLY A 425 -8.50 0.49 -9.10
CA GLY A 425 -7.94 -0.77 -9.57
C GLY A 425 -6.47 -0.71 -10.01
N ASN A 426 -6.03 0.41 -10.58
CA ASN A 426 -4.67 0.57 -11.09
C ASN A 426 -4.37 2.03 -11.50
N ASN A 427 -3.09 2.30 -11.77
CA ASN A 427 -2.61 3.46 -12.50
C ASN A 427 -2.41 3.15 -13.99
N GLU A 428 -3.11 3.89 -14.83
CA GLU A 428 -2.97 4.01 -16.30
C GLU A 428 -3.08 2.70 -17.09
N ASN A 429 -3.59 1.61 -16.54
CA ASN A 429 -3.66 0.35 -17.29
C ASN A 429 -4.84 0.29 -18.25
N GLN A 430 -5.81 1.20 -18.18
CA GLN A 430 -6.88 1.23 -19.19
C GLN A 430 -6.31 1.31 -20.62
N VAL A 431 -5.33 2.19 -20.88
CA VAL A 431 -4.73 2.31 -22.23
C VAL A 431 -3.97 1.05 -22.65
N PHE A 432 -3.39 0.32 -21.69
CA PHE A 432 -2.74 -0.97 -21.95
C PHE A 432 -3.77 -2.04 -22.31
N VAL A 433 -4.85 -2.15 -21.52
CA VAL A 433 -5.98 -3.04 -21.79
C VAL A 433 -6.51 -2.81 -23.20
N GLU A 434 -6.78 -1.57 -23.58
CA GLU A 434 -7.33 -1.23 -24.90
C GLU A 434 -6.41 -1.65 -26.05
N ARG A 435 -5.13 -1.29 -25.96
CA ARG A 435 -4.14 -1.61 -26.99
C ARG A 435 -3.92 -3.12 -27.09
N SER A 436 -3.79 -3.80 -25.95
CA SER A 436 -3.48 -5.23 -25.90
C SER A 436 -4.66 -6.12 -26.27
N ARG A 437 -5.90 -5.72 -25.96
CA ARG A 437 -7.12 -6.46 -26.31
C ARG A 437 -7.32 -6.63 -27.81
N ALA A 438 -6.81 -5.70 -28.62
CA ALA A 438 -6.82 -5.82 -30.08
C ALA A 438 -5.86 -6.91 -30.62
N HIS A 439 -4.89 -7.36 -29.81
CA HIS A 439 -3.78 -8.22 -30.25
C HIS A 439 -3.69 -9.55 -29.49
N ARG A 440 -4.26 -9.65 -28.28
CA ARG A 440 -4.25 -10.85 -27.44
C ARG A 440 -5.61 -11.05 -26.76
N LYS A 441 -5.90 -12.31 -26.39
CA LYS A 441 -7.15 -12.64 -25.66
C LYS A 441 -7.06 -12.40 -24.15
N HIS A 442 -5.89 -12.63 -23.57
CA HIS A 442 -5.62 -12.54 -22.13
C HIS A 442 -4.21 -11.96 -21.90
N GLY A 443 -3.87 -11.66 -20.65
CA GLY A 443 -2.57 -11.18 -20.21
C GLY A 443 -2.40 -9.67 -20.33
N TYR A 444 -3.44 -8.92 -20.02
CA TYR A 444 -3.40 -7.44 -19.98
C TYR A 444 -4.24 -6.84 -18.84
N GLY A 445 -4.73 -7.67 -17.92
CA GLY A 445 -5.28 -7.21 -16.64
C GLY A 445 -6.77 -6.83 -16.65
N GLU A 446 -7.49 -6.87 -17.78
CA GLU A 446 -8.92 -6.50 -17.84
C GLU A 446 -9.74 -7.25 -16.78
N LYS A 447 -9.58 -8.57 -16.69
CA LYS A 447 -10.25 -9.39 -15.66
C LYS A 447 -9.85 -8.98 -14.23
N LEU A 448 -8.61 -8.56 -13.99
CA LEU A 448 -8.19 -8.12 -12.65
C LEU A 448 -8.96 -6.88 -12.21
N TYR A 449 -9.03 -5.86 -13.06
CA TYR A 449 -9.54 -4.55 -12.68
C TYR A 449 -11.07 -4.47 -12.75
N PHE A 450 -11.69 -5.15 -13.71
CA PHE A 450 -13.13 -5.02 -13.95
C PHE A 450 -13.96 -6.14 -13.32
N GLU A 451 -13.32 -7.25 -12.90
CA GLU A 451 -13.99 -8.37 -12.23
C GLU A 451 -13.40 -8.63 -10.84
N VAL A 452 -12.14 -9.06 -10.75
CA VAL A 452 -11.55 -9.57 -9.49
C VAL A 452 -11.53 -8.50 -8.39
N LEU A 453 -10.96 -7.33 -8.67
CA LEU A 453 -10.85 -6.24 -7.71
C LEU A 453 -12.21 -5.58 -7.46
N ALA A 454 -13.06 -5.47 -8.49
CA ALA A 454 -14.42 -4.95 -8.35
C ALA A 454 -15.24 -5.82 -7.39
N ASP A 455 -15.20 -7.15 -7.57
CA ASP A 455 -15.89 -8.13 -6.72
C ASP A 455 -15.33 -8.16 -5.30
N ALA A 456 -14.01 -8.01 -5.13
CA ALA A 456 -13.39 -7.89 -3.81
C ALA A 456 -13.85 -6.61 -3.10
N CYS A 457 -13.87 -5.47 -3.79
CA CYS A 457 -14.31 -4.19 -3.23
C CYS A 457 -15.81 -4.12 -2.96
N ALA A 458 -16.64 -4.92 -3.66
CA ALA A 458 -18.09 -4.89 -3.49
C ALA A 458 -18.57 -5.26 -2.08
N VAL A 459 -17.74 -5.96 -1.28
CA VAL A 459 -18.05 -6.28 0.13
C VAL A 459 -17.87 -5.09 1.06
N ASP A 460 -17.10 -4.08 0.63
CA ASP A 460 -16.84 -2.85 1.35
C ASP A 460 -17.85 -1.77 0.95
N THR A 461 -18.92 -1.66 1.74
CA THR A 461 -20.01 -0.72 1.47
C THR A 461 -19.74 0.70 1.94
N LEU A 462 -18.56 0.98 2.51
CA LEU A 462 -18.22 2.29 3.07
C LEU A 462 -17.71 3.29 2.03
N ARG A 463 -17.38 2.83 0.81
CA ARG A 463 -16.70 3.60 -0.22
C ARG A 463 -16.89 3.00 -1.62
N PRO A 464 -16.82 3.81 -2.69
CA PRO A 464 -16.86 3.33 -4.07
C PRO A 464 -15.56 2.65 -4.52
N TYR A 465 -15.65 1.94 -5.65
CA TYR A 465 -14.53 1.39 -6.43
C TYR A 465 -14.46 2.05 -7.81
N TRP A 466 -13.24 2.33 -8.28
CA TRP A 466 -12.96 2.91 -9.60
C TRP A 466 -11.93 2.07 -10.36
N PRO A 467 -12.24 1.52 -11.55
CA PRO A 467 -11.43 0.43 -12.11
C PRO A 467 -10.03 0.82 -12.60
N SER A 468 -9.80 2.08 -12.94
CA SER A 468 -8.50 2.58 -13.46
C SER A 468 -8.41 4.08 -13.24
N SER A 469 -7.21 4.63 -13.09
CA SER A 469 -6.96 6.08 -13.11
C SER A 469 -5.94 6.36 -14.22
N PRO A 470 -6.32 7.03 -15.33
CA PRO A 470 -7.64 7.55 -15.62
C PRO A 470 -8.63 6.45 -16.04
N TYR A 471 -9.94 6.75 -15.94
CA TYR A 471 -11.01 5.94 -16.52
C TYR A 471 -12.15 6.76 -17.12
N SER A 472 -12.47 6.57 -18.39
CA SER A 472 -13.51 7.37 -19.09
C SER A 472 -14.91 6.74 -19.12
N LEU A 473 -15.16 5.66 -18.36
CA LEU A 473 -16.39 4.85 -18.39
C LEU A 473 -16.63 4.09 -19.72
N THR A 474 -15.71 4.16 -20.67
CA THR A 474 -15.78 3.49 -21.97
C THR A 474 -14.39 3.13 -22.45
N PHE A 475 -14.28 2.13 -23.33
CA PHE A 475 -13.03 1.74 -23.99
C PHE A 475 -12.86 2.37 -25.39
N ASP A 476 -13.73 3.31 -25.79
CA ASP A 476 -13.66 4.03 -27.07
C ASP A 476 -13.42 5.53 -26.83
N HIS A 477 -12.14 5.94 -26.84
CA HIS A 477 -11.70 7.30 -26.48
C HIS A 477 -11.45 8.22 -27.66
N THR A 478 -11.68 7.79 -28.90
CA THR A 478 -11.35 8.60 -30.09
C THR A 478 -12.08 9.96 -30.14
N LYS A 479 -13.00 10.26 -29.20
CA LYS A 479 -13.83 11.47 -29.17
C LYS A 479 -14.18 12.05 -27.78
N LEU A 480 -13.65 11.57 -26.65
CA LEU A 480 -14.23 11.84 -25.32
C LEU A 480 -13.25 12.24 -24.19
N GLU A 481 -11.98 12.52 -24.52
CA GLU A 481 -10.97 12.87 -23.53
C GLU A 481 -11.37 14.11 -22.70
N GLY A 482 -11.39 13.96 -21.36
CA GLY A 482 -11.82 15.01 -20.44
C GLY A 482 -13.34 15.18 -20.26
N ASN A 483 -14.20 14.46 -20.99
CA ASN A 483 -15.67 14.57 -20.87
C ASN A 483 -16.29 13.64 -19.82
N TYR A 484 -15.57 12.59 -19.42
CA TYR A 484 -16.04 11.56 -18.48
C TYR A 484 -14.91 11.17 -17.53
N GLY A 485 -15.27 10.88 -16.28
CA GLY A 485 -14.34 10.33 -15.30
C GLY A 485 -13.19 11.27 -14.93
N ASP A 486 -12.07 10.69 -14.51
CA ASP A 486 -10.84 11.40 -14.18
C ASP A 486 -9.86 11.44 -15.36
N LEU A 487 -8.94 12.40 -15.35
CA LEU A 487 -8.01 12.69 -16.43
C LEU A 487 -6.58 12.87 -15.89
N HIS A 488 -5.63 12.25 -16.61
CA HIS A 488 -4.20 12.52 -16.47
C HIS A 488 -3.76 13.48 -17.59
N SER A 489 -3.51 14.75 -17.26
CA SER A 489 -3.11 15.76 -18.24
C SER A 489 -1.59 15.89 -18.30
N TRP A 490 -0.98 15.04 -19.14
CA TRP A 490 0.46 15.03 -19.38
C TRP A 490 0.88 15.79 -20.66
N TYR A 491 -0.01 16.58 -21.28
CA TYR A 491 0.33 17.35 -22.48
C TYR A 491 1.45 18.36 -22.24
N VAL A 492 1.39 19.08 -21.11
CA VAL A 492 2.42 20.05 -20.72
C VAL A 492 3.74 19.31 -20.54
N TRP A 493 4.00 18.65 -19.41
CA TRP A 493 5.31 18.02 -19.19
C TRP A 493 5.65 16.88 -20.16
N GLY A 494 4.72 15.95 -20.39
CA GLY A 494 4.96 14.73 -21.17
C GLY A 494 5.10 14.98 -22.68
N GLN A 495 4.35 15.94 -23.24
CA GLN A 495 4.37 16.27 -24.66
C GLN A 495 4.97 17.66 -24.96
N VAL A 496 5.49 18.35 -23.95
CA VAL A 496 6.24 19.61 -24.04
C VAL A 496 5.36 20.78 -24.55
N HIS A 497 4.07 20.78 -24.22
CA HIS A 497 3.17 21.89 -24.51
C HIS A 497 3.44 23.10 -23.57
N PRO A 498 3.17 24.36 -23.99
CA PRO A 498 3.26 25.52 -23.10
C PRO A 498 2.40 25.34 -21.84
N TYR A 499 2.87 25.78 -20.67
CA TYR A 499 2.13 25.57 -19.42
C TYR A 499 0.82 26.38 -19.35
N GLU A 500 0.68 27.43 -20.17
CA GLU A 500 -0.56 28.19 -20.32
C GLU A 500 -1.72 27.32 -20.82
N GLU A 501 -1.42 26.21 -21.48
CA GLU A 501 -2.43 25.24 -21.95
C GLU A 501 -3.20 24.59 -20.80
N TYR A 502 -2.68 24.60 -19.57
CA TYR A 502 -3.47 24.19 -18.40
C TYR A 502 -4.77 24.99 -18.24
N ARG A 503 -4.88 26.21 -18.82
CA ARG A 503 -6.12 27.00 -18.83
C ARG A 503 -7.20 26.39 -19.72
N GLU A 504 -6.80 25.60 -20.71
CA GLU A 504 -7.70 24.96 -21.69
C GLU A 504 -8.01 23.50 -21.31
N VAL A 505 -7.22 22.90 -20.40
CA VAL A 505 -7.47 21.57 -19.86
C VAL A 505 -8.74 21.59 -19.01
N ASN A 506 -9.82 21.03 -19.54
CA ASN A 506 -11.13 21.01 -18.90
C ASN A 506 -11.57 19.56 -18.55
N GLY A 507 -10.75 18.84 -17.80
CA GLY A 507 -11.09 17.52 -17.28
C GLY A 507 -12.15 17.59 -16.17
N ARG A 508 -12.98 16.54 -16.00
CA ARG A 508 -14.04 16.50 -14.97
C ARG A 508 -13.47 16.34 -13.56
N PHE A 509 -12.30 15.69 -13.47
CA PHE A 509 -11.44 15.59 -12.30
C PHE A 509 -10.00 15.39 -12.79
N LEU A 510 -9.05 16.20 -12.35
CA LEU A 510 -7.64 16.04 -12.71
C LEU A 510 -6.96 15.19 -11.64
N SER A 511 -6.80 13.90 -11.90
CA SER A 511 -6.13 12.96 -11.00
C SER A 511 -4.62 13.00 -11.14
N GLU A 512 -4.08 13.37 -12.32
CA GLU A 512 -2.66 13.66 -12.50
C GLU A 512 -2.43 14.84 -13.46
N PHE A 513 -1.43 15.65 -13.13
CA PHE A 513 -0.72 16.59 -13.98
C PHE A 513 0.53 17.03 -13.21
N GLY A 514 1.55 17.55 -13.88
CA GLY A 514 2.73 18.04 -13.19
C GLY A 514 3.82 18.56 -14.10
N MET A 515 4.86 19.11 -13.47
CA MET A 515 6.09 19.63 -14.05
C MET A 515 7.23 19.24 -13.11
N GLN A 516 8.40 18.89 -13.63
CA GLN A 516 9.57 18.66 -12.77
C GLN A 516 10.25 19.97 -12.38
N SER A 517 10.98 19.91 -11.27
CA SER A 517 12.00 20.86 -10.86
C SER A 517 13.18 20.11 -10.24
N TYR A 518 14.34 20.75 -10.16
CA TYR A 518 15.43 20.27 -9.30
C TYR A 518 15.03 20.37 -7.82
N PRO A 519 15.53 19.46 -6.95
CA PRO A 519 15.43 19.67 -5.52
C PRO A 519 16.27 20.90 -5.10
N SER A 520 16.02 21.41 -3.91
CA SER A 520 16.74 22.58 -3.39
C SER A 520 18.27 22.41 -3.41
N ASN A 521 19.00 23.53 -3.51
CA ASN A 521 20.46 23.53 -3.43
C ASN A 521 21.00 22.85 -2.14
N TYR A 522 20.23 22.89 -1.05
CA TYR A 522 20.58 22.17 0.19
C TYR A 522 20.73 20.66 -0.06
N VAL A 523 19.81 20.06 -0.82
CA VAL A 523 19.81 18.63 -1.17
C VAL A 523 20.91 18.32 -2.18
N LEU A 524 21.06 19.13 -3.24
CA LEU A 524 22.11 18.92 -4.24
C LEU A 524 23.52 18.99 -3.62
N ASN A 525 23.73 19.87 -2.64
CA ASN A 525 25.00 19.99 -1.94
C ASN A 525 25.31 18.79 -1.02
N GLN A 526 24.33 17.93 -0.69
CA GLN A 526 24.60 16.65 -0.01
C GLN A 526 25.23 15.63 -0.96
N VAL A 527 24.94 15.73 -2.27
CA VAL A 527 25.55 14.88 -3.30
C VAL A 527 26.95 15.38 -3.63
N ASP A 528 27.04 16.64 -4.08
CA ASP A 528 28.32 17.30 -4.32
C ASP A 528 28.12 18.84 -4.39
N PRO A 529 28.68 19.62 -3.44
CA PRO A 529 28.55 21.07 -3.46
C PRO A 529 29.27 21.74 -4.64
N ASP A 530 30.33 21.13 -5.17
CA ASP A 530 31.19 21.69 -6.21
C ASP A 530 30.76 21.25 -7.62
N ALA A 531 29.87 20.25 -7.74
CA ALA A 531 29.35 19.80 -9.01
C ALA A 531 28.48 20.86 -9.70
N ASP A 532 28.60 20.93 -11.04
CA ASP A 532 27.70 21.70 -11.90
C ASP A 532 26.57 20.80 -12.45
N LEU A 533 25.53 21.40 -13.05
CA LEU A 533 24.34 20.65 -13.53
C LEU A 533 24.61 19.64 -14.64
N ARG A 534 25.80 19.63 -15.25
CA ARG A 534 26.23 18.67 -16.27
C ARG A 534 27.04 17.52 -15.66
N ASP A 535 27.32 17.56 -14.37
CA ASP A 535 28.01 16.47 -13.69
C ASP A 535 27.18 15.18 -13.81
N PRO A 536 27.80 14.05 -14.19
CA PRO A 536 27.11 12.77 -14.30
C PRO A 536 26.33 12.36 -13.04
N LYS A 537 26.72 12.86 -11.86
CA LYS A 537 26.00 12.62 -10.61
C LYS A 537 24.59 13.19 -10.63
N PHE A 538 24.40 14.38 -11.21
CA PHE A 538 23.07 15.01 -11.31
C PHE A 538 22.27 14.47 -12.50
N ASP A 539 22.94 14.13 -13.60
CA ASP A 539 22.29 13.43 -14.71
C ASP A 539 21.72 12.07 -14.27
N ALA A 540 22.45 11.32 -13.43
CA ALA A 540 22.00 10.05 -12.88
C ALA A 540 20.78 10.16 -11.94
N MET A 541 20.48 11.36 -11.41
CA MET A 541 19.26 11.61 -10.63
C MET A 541 18.04 11.87 -11.53
N GLN A 542 18.25 12.30 -12.77
CA GLN A 542 17.18 12.51 -13.73
C GLN A 542 16.75 11.16 -14.32
N LYS A 543 15.47 10.80 -14.10
CA LYS A 543 14.90 9.54 -14.57
C LYS A 543 13.84 9.71 -15.66
N ALA A 544 13.32 10.93 -15.84
CA ALA A 544 12.35 11.19 -16.88
C ALA A 544 13.02 11.25 -18.25
N PRO A 545 12.42 10.62 -19.28
CA PRO A 545 12.89 10.73 -20.65
C PRO A 545 12.99 12.20 -21.08
N ASN A 546 14.19 12.61 -21.49
CA ASN A 546 14.50 14.00 -21.89
C ASN A 546 14.20 15.06 -20.81
N GLY A 547 14.24 14.71 -19.52
CA GLY A 547 13.83 15.59 -18.42
C GLY A 547 14.62 16.90 -18.36
N ILE A 548 15.96 16.85 -18.45
CA ILE A 548 16.81 18.06 -18.45
C ILE A 548 16.47 18.98 -19.63
N GLN A 549 16.28 18.43 -20.83
CA GLN A 549 15.94 19.21 -22.03
C GLN A 549 14.58 19.91 -21.87
N ARG A 550 13.61 19.25 -21.22
CA ARG A 550 12.30 19.84 -20.93
C ARG A 550 12.41 20.96 -19.90
N LEU A 551 13.20 20.79 -18.84
CA LEU A 551 13.45 21.86 -17.85
C LEU A 551 14.04 23.09 -18.55
N PHE A 552 15.05 22.91 -19.41
CA PHE A 552 15.60 24.01 -20.20
C PHE A 552 14.53 24.71 -21.05
N TYR A 553 13.70 23.95 -21.78
CA TYR A 553 12.63 24.51 -22.61
C TYR A 553 11.68 25.42 -21.80
N TYR A 554 11.20 24.95 -20.65
CA TYR A 554 10.30 25.75 -19.81
C TYR A 554 11.00 26.95 -19.16
N THR A 555 12.21 26.77 -18.66
CA THR A 555 12.96 27.88 -18.05
C THR A 555 13.25 28.99 -19.06
N VAL A 556 13.66 28.67 -20.30
CA VAL A 556 13.95 29.71 -21.31
C VAL A 556 12.72 30.35 -21.93
N GLY A 557 11.53 29.75 -21.71
CA GLY A 557 10.25 30.32 -22.15
C GLY A 557 9.96 31.66 -21.45
N ASP A 558 10.23 31.74 -20.15
CA ASP A 558 9.91 32.91 -19.33
C ASP A 558 11.11 33.63 -18.72
N TYR A 559 12.23 32.93 -18.56
CA TYR A 559 13.43 33.45 -17.90
C TYR A 559 14.62 33.47 -18.86
N ARG A 560 15.57 34.37 -18.58
CA ARG A 560 16.90 34.26 -19.21
C ARG A 560 17.60 33.05 -18.64
N LEU A 561 18.18 32.22 -19.50
CA LEU A 561 18.89 31.02 -19.08
C LEU A 561 19.97 31.38 -18.03
N PRO A 562 19.85 30.90 -16.78
CA PRO A 562 20.83 31.18 -15.76
C PRO A 562 22.18 30.53 -16.06
N ALA A 563 23.28 31.20 -15.70
CA ALA A 563 24.63 30.71 -15.94
C ALA A 563 25.19 29.87 -14.78
N ALA A 564 24.67 30.08 -13.56
CA ALA A 564 25.08 29.38 -12.35
C ALA A 564 24.08 28.29 -11.97
N LYS A 565 24.56 27.24 -11.28
CA LYS A 565 23.73 26.14 -10.77
C LYS A 565 22.63 26.68 -9.86
N GLU A 566 23.01 27.52 -8.92
CA GLU A 566 22.11 28.02 -7.86
C GLU A 566 20.96 28.83 -8.45
N ASP A 567 21.26 29.67 -9.44
CA ASP A 567 20.27 30.48 -10.14
C ASP A 567 19.36 29.62 -11.03
N PHE A 568 19.89 28.57 -11.66
CA PHE A 568 19.08 27.63 -12.44
C PHE A 568 18.12 26.85 -11.54
N VAL A 569 18.59 26.33 -10.41
CA VAL A 569 17.77 25.61 -9.42
C VAL A 569 16.73 26.52 -8.77
N TYR A 570 16.96 27.83 -8.69
CA TYR A 570 15.97 28.78 -8.20
C TYR A 570 14.89 29.12 -9.25
N ALA A 571 15.28 29.24 -10.52
CA ALA A 571 14.38 29.61 -11.60
C ALA A 571 13.52 28.44 -12.11
N ASN A 572 14.05 27.22 -11.99
CA ASN A 572 13.37 25.97 -12.30
C ASN A 572 12.55 25.47 -11.11
#